data_AF-A0A4Y2VJ99-F1
#
_entry.id   AF-A0A4Y2VJ99-F1
#
_cell.length_a   1.000
_cell.length_b   1.000
_cell.length_c   1.000
_cell.angle_alpha   90.00
_cell.angle_beta   90.00
_cell.angle_gamma   90.00
#
_symmetry.space_group_name_H-M   'P 1'
#
loop_
_entity.id
_entity.type
_entity.pdbx_description
1 polymer ?
#
loop_
_entity_poly.entity_id
_entity_poly.type
_entity_poly.pdbx_seq_one_letter_code
_entity_poly.pdbx_strand_id
1 'polypeptide(L)'
;MKELLTILCECEKAVNSRPITYLSVDMQDLTPITPAMFLFDRSTDEVKDLYVRSANHIRKRLRFRAKVIEEPRKRLRREYLGQLIQ
;
A
#
# COMPACT_ATOMS: atom_id res chain seq x y z
N MET A 1 9.48 11.84 13.74
CA MET A 1 9.46 11.09 12.45
C MET A 1 8.95 9.65 12.59
N LYS A 2 9.32 8.91 13.65
CA LYS A 2 8.80 7.54 13.91
C LYS A 2 7.27 7.49 14.13
N GLU A 3 6.73 8.37 14.98
CA GLU A 3 5.30 8.36 15.33
C GLU A 3 4.38 8.57 14.12
N LEU A 4 4.74 9.49 13.23
CA LEU A 4 3.98 9.73 11.99
C LEU A 4 3.97 8.51 11.06
N LEU A 5 5.09 7.78 10.97
CA LEU A 5 5.17 6.54 10.19
C LEU A 5 4.31 5.44 10.81
N THR A 6 4.30 5.34 12.13
CA THR A 6 3.43 4.41 12.86
C THR A 6 1.96 4.71 12.58
N ILE A 7 1.53 5.97 12.71
CA ILE A 7 0.15 6.39 12.42
C ILE A 7 -0.22 6.08 10.98
N LEU A 8 0.66 6.36 10.03
CA LEU A 8 0.41 6.09 8.61
C LEU A 8 0.27 4.59 8.32
N CYS A 9 1.07 3.75 8.98
CA CYS A 9 0.99 2.29 8.88
C CYS A 9 -0.34 1.77 9.44
N GLU A 10 -0.80 2.30 10.58
CA GLU A 10 -2.10 1.93 11.15
C GLU A 10 -3.26 2.38 10.25
N CYS A 11 -3.20 3.59 9.69
CA CYS A 11 -4.16 4.05 8.69
C CYS A 11 -4.19 3.13 7.45
N GLU A 12 -3.02 2.73 6.95
CA GLU A 12 -2.91 1.81 5.82
C GLU A 12 -3.54 0.45 6.14
N LYS A 13 -3.24 -0.13 7.31
CA LYS A 13 -3.82 -1.40 7.76
C LYS A 13 -5.35 -1.30 7.88
N ALA A 14 -5.85 -0.23 8.49
CA ALA A 14 -7.29 -0.03 8.69
C ALA A 14 -8.03 0.09 7.34
N VAL A 15 -7.48 0.87 6.41
CA VAL A 15 -8.07 1.03 5.06
C VAL A 15 -8.00 -0.28 4.28
N ASN A 16 -6.87 -0.99 4.32
CA ASN A 16 -6.68 -2.22 3.55
C ASN A 16 -7.45 -3.42 4.12
N SER A 17 -7.78 -3.40 5.41
CA SER A 17 -8.59 -4.45 6.05
C SER A 17 -10.09 -4.20 5.92
N ARG A 18 -10.49 -3.01 5.47
CA ARG A 18 -11.90 -2.65 5.34
C ARG A 18 -12.54 -3.39 4.15
N PRO A 19 -13.66 -4.09 4.35
CA PRO A 19 -14.39 -4.75 3.27
C PRO A 19 -14.84 -3.76 2.19
N ILE A 20 -14.69 -4.16 0.93
CA ILE A 20 -15.25 -3.46 -0.24
C ILE A 20 -16.52 -4.12 -0.76
N THR A 21 -16.84 -5.33 -0.28
CA THR A 21 -18.11 -6.02 -0.53
C THR A 21 -18.98 -5.99 0.71
N TYR A 22 -20.22 -6.47 0.56
CA TYR A 22 -21.16 -6.65 1.65
C TYR A 22 -20.55 -7.42 2.83
N LEU A 23 -20.83 -6.93 4.04
CA LEU A 23 -20.53 -7.60 5.29
C LEU A 23 -21.73 -8.46 5.67
N SER A 24 -21.62 -9.77 5.47
CA SER A 24 -22.65 -10.67 5.96
C SER A 24 -22.54 -10.87 7.47
N VAL A 25 -23.70 -11.01 8.11
CA VAL A 25 -23.84 -11.42 9.51
C VAL A 25 -23.89 -12.94 9.65
N ASP A 26 -24.12 -13.67 8.56
CA ASP A 26 -24.11 -15.13 8.55
C ASP A 26 -22.70 -15.68 8.41
N MET A 27 -22.29 -16.51 9.38
CA MET A 27 -20.95 -17.11 9.40
C MET A 27 -20.75 -18.19 8.31
N GLN A 28 -21.81 -18.61 7.62
CA GLN A 28 -21.73 -19.54 6.49
C GLN A 28 -21.52 -18.83 5.15
N ASP A 29 -21.68 -17.51 5.11
CA ASP A 29 -21.47 -16.75 3.89
C ASP A 29 -19.98 -16.56 3.57
N LEU A 30 -19.71 -16.21 2.32
CA LEU A 30 -18.36 -15.95 1.83
C LEU A 30 -17.71 -14.79 2.59
N THR A 31 -16.40 -14.94 2.86
CA THR A 31 -15.63 -13.91 3.53
C THR A 31 -15.63 -12.61 2.71
N PRO A 32 -15.95 -11.46 3.32
CA PRO A 32 -15.96 -10.17 2.62
C PRO A 32 -14.61 -9.84 2.01
N ILE A 33 -14.60 -9.39 0.76
CA ILE A 33 -13.39 -9.04 0.02
C ILE A 33 -12.81 -7.76 0.61
N THR A 34 -11.53 -7.77 0.97
CA THR A 34 -10.79 -6.59 1.45
C THR A 34 -9.68 -6.21 0.46
N PRO A 35 -9.28 -4.92 0.38
CA PRO A 35 -8.16 -4.50 -0.47
C PRO A 35 -6.86 -5.26 -0.19
N ALA A 36 -6.62 -5.65 1.06
CA ALA A 36 -5.46 -6.45 1.45
C ALA A 36 -5.36 -7.78 0.68
N MET A 37 -6.49 -8.41 0.34
CA MET A 37 -6.50 -9.68 -0.43
C MET A 37 -5.93 -9.52 -1.85
N PHE A 38 -5.94 -8.30 -2.41
CA PHE A 38 -5.32 -8.00 -3.71
C PHE A 38 -3.86 -7.54 -3.60
N LEU A 39 -3.47 -7.02 -2.43
CA LEU A 39 -2.11 -6.55 -2.17
C LEU A 39 -1.19 -7.71 -1.76
N PHE A 40 -1.72 -8.64 -0.98
CA PHE A 40 -1.05 -9.83 -0.50
C PHE A 40 -1.57 -11.02 -1.30
N ASP A 41 -0.90 -11.26 -2.42
CA ASP A 41 -1.14 -12.36 -3.35
C ASP A 41 -1.16 -13.70 -2.61
N ARG A 42 -2.35 -14.19 -2.21
CA ARG A 42 -2.55 -15.62 -1.99
C ARG A 42 -2.81 -16.19 -3.36
N SER A 43 -1.78 -16.83 -3.92
CA SER A 43 -1.81 -17.49 -5.21
C SER A 43 -3.01 -18.44 -5.32
N THR A 44 -4.11 -17.98 -5.91
CA THR A 44 -5.16 -18.86 -6.42
C THR A 44 -4.70 -19.30 -7.80
N ASP A 45 -4.38 -20.58 -7.92
CA ASP A 45 -3.52 -21.16 -8.96
C ASP A 45 -4.04 -21.07 -10.41
N GLU A 46 -5.26 -20.61 -10.66
CA GLU A 46 -5.93 -20.81 -11.96
C GLU A 46 -6.04 -19.57 -12.86
N VAL A 47 -5.67 -18.36 -12.42
CA VAL A 47 -5.75 -17.13 -13.25
C VAL A 47 -4.45 -16.33 -13.21
N LYS A 48 -3.32 -16.99 -13.43
CA LYS A 48 -1.98 -16.40 -13.20
C LYS A 48 -1.64 -15.23 -14.14
N ASP A 49 -1.94 -15.31 -15.44
CA ASP A 49 -1.35 -14.36 -16.39
C ASP A 49 -1.94 -12.95 -16.34
N LEU A 50 -3.28 -12.84 -16.20
CA LEU A 50 -3.95 -11.54 -16.08
C LEU A 50 -3.67 -10.87 -14.72
N TYR A 51 -3.59 -11.67 -13.65
CA TYR A 51 -3.25 -11.19 -12.30
C TYR A 51 -1.79 -10.72 -12.20
N VAL A 52 -0.83 -11.46 -12.76
CA VAL A 52 0.58 -11.07 -12.75
C VAL A 52 0.78 -9.72 -13.46
N ARG A 53 0.10 -9.50 -14.59
CA ARG A 53 0.15 -8.21 -15.32
C ARG A 53 -0.42 -7.06 -14.48
N SER A 54 -1.56 -7.27 -13.84
CA SER A 54 -2.20 -6.28 -12.96
C SER A 54 -1.35 -5.95 -11.73
N ALA A 55 -0.85 -6.98 -11.04
CA ALA A 55 0.02 -6.83 -9.88
C ALA A 55 1.32 -6.09 -10.22
N ASN A 56 1.93 -6.39 -11.38
CA ASN A 56 3.12 -5.68 -11.85
C ASN A 56 2.85 -4.20 -12.12
N HIS A 57 1.69 -3.87 -12.70
CA HIS A 57 1.28 -2.48 -12.93
C HIS A 57 1.06 -1.74 -11.61
N ILE A 58 0.37 -2.37 -10.65
CA ILE A 58 0.12 -1.82 -9.31
C ILE A 58 1.45 -1.58 -8.58
N ARG A 59 2.35 -2.58 -8.55
CA ARG A 59 3.68 -2.47 -7.94
C ARG A 59 4.52 -1.37 -8.60
N LYS A 60 4.48 -1.24 -9.93
CA LYS A 60 5.18 -0.16 -10.65
C LYS A 60 4.66 1.22 -10.24
N ARG A 61 3.35 1.38 -10.12
CA ARG A 61 2.71 2.64 -9.68
C ARG A 61 3.03 2.97 -8.22
N LEU A 62 3.04 1.97 -7.33
CA LEU A 62 3.46 2.15 -5.94
C LEU A 62 4.92 2.60 -5.83
N ARG A 63 5.84 1.93 -6.54
CA ARG A 63 7.26 2.33 -6.59
C ARG A 63 7.43 3.74 -7.13
N PHE A 64 6.69 4.10 -8.18
CA PHE A 64 6.72 5.45 -8.73
C PHE A 64 6.26 6.50 -7.71
N ARG A 65 5.15 6.28 -7.01
CA ARG A 65 4.67 7.17 -5.94
C ARG A 65 5.68 7.31 -4.80
N ALA A 66 6.29 6.19 -4.37
CA ALA A 66 7.34 6.21 -3.36
C ALA A 66 8.54 7.07 -3.81
N LYS A 67 9.01 6.90 -5.05
CA LYS A 67 10.09 7.70 -5.62
C LYS A 67 9.74 9.19 -5.68
N VAL A 68 8.54 9.54 -6.13
CA VAL A 68 8.06 10.93 -6.21
C VAL A 68 7.99 11.60 -4.84
N ILE A 69 7.71 10.85 -3.78
CA ILE A 69 7.67 11.37 -2.40
C ILE A 69 9.09 11.46 -1.81
N GLU A 70 9.96 10.50 -2.11
CA GLU A 70 11.30 10.41 -1.55
C GLU A 70 12.27 11.44 -2.14
N GLU A 71 12.17 11.73 -3.44
CA GLU A 71 13.03 12.70 -4.14
C GLU A 71 12.98 14.11 -3.52
N PRO A 72 11.81 14.74 -3.30
CA PRO A 72 11.72 16.02 -2.62
C PRO A 72 12.29 15.98 -1.19
N ARG A 73 12.07 14.87 -0.46
CA ARG A 73 12.60 14.72 0.91
C ARG A 73 14.12 14.67 0.92
N LYS A 74 14.73 13.94 -0.03
CA LYS A 74 16.18 13.89 -0.19
C LYS A 74 16.74 15.25 -0.56
N ARG A 75 16.13 15.92 -1.54
CA ARG A 75 16.54 17.27 -1.97
C ARG A 75 16.43 18.28 -0.84
N LEU A 76 15.32 18.33 -0.12
CA LEU A 76 15.15 19.21 1.03
C LEU A 76 16.25 18.99 2.08
N ARG A 77 16.55 17.73 2.40
CA ARG A 77 17.57 17.39 3.39
C ARG A 77 18.98 17.77 2.95
N ARG A 78 19.31 17.56 1.67
CA ARG A 78 20.62 17.88 1.11
C ARG A 78 20.82 19.38 0.89
N GLU A 79 19.85 20.03 0.25
CA GLU A 79 19.98 21.40 -0.27
C GLU A 79 19.62 22.44 0.79
N TYR A 80 18.65 22.18 1.66
CA TYR A 80 18.19 23.18 2.64
C TYR A 80 18.70 22.88 4.05
N LEU A 81 18.56 21.64 4.54
CA LEU A 81 19.00 21.29 5.89
C LEU A 81 20.52 21.10 6.00
N GLY A 82 21.19 20.64 4.95
CA GLY A 82 22.65 20.53 4.90
C GLY A 82 23.37 21.89 4.95
N GLN A 83 22.69 22.96 4.52
CA GLN A 83 23.20 24.34 4.57
C GLN A 83 22.93 25.03 5.93
N LEU A 84 22.07 24.46 6.77
CA LEU A 84 21.73 24.99 8.10
C LEU A 84 22.72 24.57 9.20
N ILE A 85 23.72 23.74 8.86
CA ILE A 85 24.83 23.41 9.75
C ILE A 85 25.97 24.39 9.41
N GLN A 86 25.86 25.62 9.93
CA GLN A 86 26.94 26.60 10.01
C GLN A 86 27.09 27.03 11.47
#